data_AF-A0ABD6CLG6-F1
#
_entry.id   AF-A0ABD6CLG6-F1
#
_cell.length_a   1.000
_cell.length_b   1.000
_cell.length_c   1.000
_cell.angle_alpha   90.00
_cell.angle_beta   90.00
_cell.angle_gamma   90.00
#
_symmetry.space_group_name_H-M   'P 1'
#
loop_
_entity.id
_entity.type
_entity.pdbx_description
1 polymer ?
#
loop_
_entity_poly.entity_id
_entity_poly.type
_entity_poly.pdbx_seq_one_letter_code
_entity_poly.pdbx_strand_id
1 'polypeptide(L)'
;DAAVERALDPVVAGRDVTKTRGVATAHGLQARTFPVEDAAAHLGDVDAVLNCAGPFAETADAMADACVECGTHYLDITGELAVFERIRRRDAGA
;
A
#
# COMPACT_ATOMS: atom_id res chain seq x y z
N ASP A 1 2.37 -12.91 8.79
CA ASP A 1 1.74 -13.78 9.81
C ASP A 1 0.29 -13.42 10.12
N ALA A 2 0.00 -12.36 10.88
CA ALA A 2 -1.35 -12.06 11.37
C ALA A 2 -2.49 -12.04 10.32
N ALA A 3 -2.22 -11.59 9.09
CA ALA A 3 -3.19 -11.61 7.98
C ALA A 3 -3.42 -13.03 7.44
N VAL A 4 -2.35 -13.82 7.31
CA VAL A 4 -2.38 -15.22 6.86
C VAL A 4 -3.11 -16.09 7.88
N GLU A 5 -2.84 -15.89 9.18
CA GLU A 5 -3.52 -16.59 10.28
C GLU A 5 -5.03 -16.31 10.31
N ARG A 6 -5.46 -15.16 9.78
CA ARG A 6 -6.87 -14.77 9.64
C ARG A 6 -7.50 -15.23 8.32
N ALA A 7 -6.79 -16.04 7.53
CA ALA A 7 -7.21 -16.50 6.21
C ALA A 7 -7.57 -15.34 5.25
N LEU A 8 -6.83 -14.23 5.35
CA LEU A 8 -6.83 -13.22 4.30
C LEU A 8 -5.85 -13.64 3.19
N ASP A 9 -6.02 -13.06 2.00
CA ASP A 9 -5.19 -13.32 0.82
C ASP A 9 -4.26 -12.13 0.48
N PRO A 10 -3.30 -11.76 1.36
CA PRO A 10 -2.47 -10.58 1.13
C PRO A 10 -1.49 -10.78 -0.02
N VAL A 11 -1.29 -9.71 -0.78
CA VAL A 11 -0.19 -9.58 -1.75
C VAL A 11 0.92 -8.74 -1.13
N VAL A 12 2.16 -9.23 -1.14
CA VAL A 12 3.31 -8.45 -0.68
C VAL A 12 3.80 -7.57 -1.83
N ALA A 13 3.77 -6.25 -1.62
CA ALA A 13 4.21 -5.27 -2.60
C ALA A 13 5.39 -4.44 -2.10
N GLY A 14 6.28 -4.06 -3.01
CA GLY A 14 7.38 -3.14 -2.72
C GLY A 14 8.38 -2.98 -3.86
N ARG A 15 9.09 -1.85 -3.88
CA ARG A 15 10.01 -1.45 -4.96
C ARG A 15 11.24 -2.33 -5.16
N ASP A 16 11.66 -3.06 -4.13
CA ASP A 16 12.86 -3.91 -4.15
C ASP A 16 12.46 -5.37 -4.41
N VAL A 17 12.78 -5.87 -5.61
CA VAL A 17 12.43 -7.24 -6.04
C VAL A 17 12.87 -8.29 -5.04
N THR A 18 14.10 -8.20 -4.54
CA THR A 18 14.70 -9.22 -3.68
C THR A 18 14.03 -9.22 -2.32
N LYS A 19 13.85 -8.05 -1.71
CA LYS A 19 13.21 -7.94 -0.39
C LYS A 19 11.73 -8.34 -0.44
N THR A 20 11.00 -7.85 -1.44
CA THR A 20 9.56 -8.14 -1.62
C THR A 20 9.34 -9.64 -1.81
N ARG A 21 10.11 -10.29 -2.69
CA ARG A 21 10.03 -11.74 -2.89
C ARG A 21 10.45 -12.54 -1.66
N GLY A 22 11.43 -12.07 -0.91
CA GLY A 22 11.87 -12.71 0.34
C GLY A 22 10.74 -12.82 1.35
N VAL A 23 10.04 -11.71 1.60
CA VAL A 23 8.88 -11.69 2.52
C VAL A 23 7.74 -12.55 1.99
N ALA A 24 7.40 -12.43 0.70
CA ALA A 24 6.32 -13.23 0.10
C ALA A 24 6.59 -14.74 0.22
N THR A 25 7.82 -15.17 -0.09
CA THR A 25 8.23 -16.58 -0.04
C THR A 25 8.16 -17.15 1.37
N ALA A 26 8.55 -16.37 2.38
CA ALA A 26 8.51 -16.80 3.78
C ALA A 26 7.10 -17.17 4.27
N HIS A 27 6.06 -16.63 3.63
CA HIS A 27 4.66 -16.84 3.99
C HIS A 27 3.82 -17.51 2.89
N GLY A 28 4.45 -17.96 1.78
CA GLY A 28 3.74 -18.57 0.65
C GLY A 28 2.79 -17.63 -0.10
N LEU A 29 3.09 -16.33 -0.10
CA LEU A 29 2.23 -15.28 -0.67
C LEU A 29 2.65 -14.88 -2.09
N GLN A 30 1.76 -14.18 -2.79
CA GLN A 30 2.09 -13.50 -4.04
C GLN A 30 2.96 -12.27 -3.78
N ALA A 31 3.84 -11.95 -4.74
CA ALA A 31 4.68 -10.77 -4.73
C ALA A 31 4.39 -9.87 -5.94
N ARG A 32 4.30 -8.55 -5.73
CA ARG A 32 4.27 -7.55 -6.79
C ARG A 32 5.38 -6.54 -6.57
N THR A 33 6.23 -6.29 -7.56
CA THR A 33 7.29 -5.30 -7.45
C THR A 33 7.03 -4.16 -8.40
N PHE A 34 6.86 -2.97 -7.84
CA PHE A 34 6.65 -1.72 -8.55
C PHE A 34 7.08 -0.54 -7.67
N PRO A 35 7.49 0.59 -8.28
CA PRO A 35 7.68 1.84 -7.55
C PRO A 35 6.31 2.46 -7.22
N VAL A 36 6.22 3.30 -6.18
CA VAL A 36 4.91 3.77 -5.66
C VAL A 36 4.13 4.61 -6.69
N GLU A 37 4.86 5.24 -7.60
CA GLU A 37 4.36 6.05 -8.69
C GLU A 37 3.54 5.22 -9.70
N ASP A 38 3.78 3.92 -9.80
CA ASP A 38 3.08 3.00 -10.70
C ASP A 38 1.95 2.21 -9.99
N ALA A 39 1.64 2.54 -8.74
CA ALA A 39 0.75 1.73 -7.90
C ALA A 39 -0.63 1.50 -8.53
N ALA A 40 -1.23 2.50 -9.18
CA ALA A 40 -2.57 2.39 -9.77
C ALA A 40 -2.72 1.21 -10.75
N ALA A 41 -1.67 0.88 -11.52
CA ALA A 41 -1.68 -0.25 -12.45
C ALA A 41 -1.75 -1.63 -11.76
N HIS A 42 -1.57 -1.67 -10.44
CA HIS A 42 -1.43 -2.89 -9.66
C HIS A 42 -2.49 -3.06 -8.56
N LEU A 43 -3.46 -2.15 -8.42
CA LEU A 43 -4.46 -2.20 -7.33
C LEU A 43 -5.87 -2.61 -7.77
N GLY A 44 -6.13 -2.73 -9.08
CA GLY A 44 -7.48 -2.97 -9.61
C GLY A 44 -8.18 -4.26 -9.17
N ASP A 45 -7.43 -5.22 -8.59
CA ASP A 45 -7.93 -6.47 -8.02
C ASP A 45 -7.71 -6.57 -6.50
N VAL A 46 -7.47 -5.44 -5.83
CA VAL A 46 -7.17 -5.36 -4.39
C VAL A 46 -8.27 -4.57 -3.67
N ASP A 47 -8.87 -5.18 -2.64
CA ASP A 47 -9.92 -4.54 -1.83
C ASP A 47 -9.38 -3.40 -0.95
N ALA A 48 -8.17 -3.58 -0.40
CA ALA A 48 -7.52 -2.64 0.49
C ALA A 48 -5.99 -2.70 0.43
N VAL A 49 -5.34 -1.53 0.53
CA VAL A 49 -3.89 -1.38 0.71
C VAL A 49 -3.59 -1.01 2.15
N LEU A 50 -2.66 -1.74 2.77
CA LEU A 50 -1.98 -1.32 3.98
C LEU A 50 -0.61 -0.74 3.60
N ASN A 51 -0.47 0.58 3.64
CA ASN A 51 0.78 1.26 3.32
C ASN A 51 1.80 1.06 4.44
N CYS A 52 2.80 0.23 4.18
CA CYS A 52 3.97 0.02 5.04
C CYS A 52 5.26 0.53 4.37
N ALA A 53 5.15 1.27 3.26
CA ALA A 53 6.29 1.73 2.49
C ALA A 53 6.75 3.10 3.01
N GLY A 54 7.83 3.15 3.77
CA GLY A 54 8.46 4.40 4.19
C GLY A 54 9.55 4.91 3.22
N PRO A 55 9.96 6.19 3.31
CA PRO A 55 9.41 7.24 4.18
C PRO A 55 7.99 7.68 3.78
N PHE A 56 7.07 7.80 4.74
CA PHE A 56 5.65 8.09 4.43
C PHE A 56 5.44 9.48 3.84
N ALA A 57 6.30 10.45 4.18
CA ALA A 57 6.33 11.76 3.55
C ALA A 57 6.47 11.68 2.02
N GLU A 58 7.10 10.63 1.48
CA GLU A 58 7.35 10.43 0.05
C GLU A 58 6.33 9.49 -0.60
N THR A 59 5.80 8.51 0.14
CA THR A 59 4.99 7.43 -0.44
C THR A 59 3.49 7.59 -0.23
N ALA A 60 3.07 8.22 0.86
CA ALA A 60 1.67 8.22 1.27
C ALA A 60 0.77 8.91 0.25
N ASP A 61 1.23 10.00 -0.33
CA ASP A 61 0.44 10.78 -1.27
C ASP A 61 0.17 9.99 -2.57
N ALA A 62 1.21 9.44 -3.21
CA ALA A 62 1.07 8.65 -4.43
C ALA A 62 0.25 7.37 -4.20
N MET A 63 0.43 6.69 -3.07
CA MET A 63 -0.36 5.49 -2.77
C MET A 63 -1.83 5.81 -2.50
N ALA A 64 -2.11 6.89 -1.75
CA ALA A 64 -3.48 7.33 -1.50
C ALA A 64 -4.19 7.72 -2.80
N ASP A 65 -3.51 8.45 -3.69
CA ASP A 65 -4.06 8.86 -4.98
C ASP A 65 -4.35 7.63 -5.87
N ALA A 66 -3.45 6.66 -5.91
CA ALA A 66 -3.67 5.38 -6.62
C ALA A 66 -4.86 4.59 -6.04
N CYS A 67 -5.01 4.55 -4.72
CA CYS A 67 -6.14 3.89 -4.07
C CYS A 67 -7.48 4.55 -4.45
N VAL A 68 -7.52 5.89 -4.49
CA VAL A 68 -8.70 6.64 -4.93
C VAL A 68 -9.02 6.34 -6.41
N GLU A 69 -8.01 6.32 -7.27
CA GLU A 69 -8.18 6.02 -8.70
C GLU A 69 -8.76 4.61 -8.93
N CYS A 70 -8.29 3.61 -8.19
CA CYS A 70 -8.72 2.23 -8.33
C CYS A 70 -9.99 1.88 -7.52
N GLY A 71 -10.47 2.78 -6.65
CA GLY A 71 -11.55 2.47 -5.72
C GLY A 71 -11.14 1.49 -4.60
N THR A 72 -9.85 1.42 -4.29
CA THR A 72 -9.27 0.54 -3.26
C THR A 72 -9.23 1.27 -1.91
N HIS A 73 -9.53 0.58 -0.81
CA HIS A 73 -9.42 1.20 0.51
C HIS A 73 -7.96 1.46 0.90
N TYR A 74 -7.68 2.65 1.45
CA TYR A 74 -6.34 3.02 1.89
C TYR A 74 -6.24 3.00 3.42
N LEU A 75 -5.30 2.20 3.94
CA LEU A 75 -4.90 2.19 5.35
C LEU A 75 -3.43 2.56 5.45
N ASP A 76 -3.07 3.45 6.36
CA ASP A 76 -1.67 3.82 6.62
C ASP A 76 -1.36 3.68 8.12
N ILE A 77 -0.22 3.06 8.44
CA ILE A 77 0.28 2.89 9.81
C ILE A 77 1.14 4.05 10.29
N THR A 78 1.36 5.06 9.45
CA THR A 78 2.14 6.25 9.80
C THR A 78 1.60 6.95 11.03
N GLY A 79 2.50 7.51 11.83
CA GLY A 79 2.16 8.39 12.96
C GLY A 79 2.43 9.87 12.68
N GLU A 80 2.72 10.22 11.42
CA GLU A 80 3.18 11.55 11.04
C GLU A 80 2.01 12.52 10.85
N LEU A 81 1.88 13.53 11.73
CA LEU A 81 0.80 14.52 11.67
C LEU A 81 0.70 15.21 10.31
N ALA A 82 1.83 15.57 9.71
CA ALA A 82 1.86 16.23 8.40
C ALA A 82 1.32 15.33 7.27
N VAL A 83 1.42 13.99 7.38
CA VAL A 83 0.84 13.06 6.41
C VAL A 83 -0.68 12.99 6.61
N PHE A 84 -1.15 12.88 7.85
CA PHE A 84 -2.59 12.90 8.16
C PHE A 84 -3.28 14.17 7.65
N GLU A 85 -2.67 15.35 7.85
CA GLU A 85 -3.23 16.60 7.37
C GLU A 85 -3.32 16.67 5.85
N ARG A 86 -2.37 16.07 5.12
CA ARG A 86 -2.43 15.97 3.65
C ARG A 86 -3.51 15.01 3.18
N ILE A 87 -3.62 13.84 3.81
CA ILE A 87 -4.70 12.87 3.52
C ILE A 87 -6.06 13.50 3.80
N ARG A 88 -6.23 14.17 4.96
CA ARG A 88 -7.50 14.82 5.33
C ARG A 88 -7.92 15.89 4.32
N ARG A 89 -6.97 16.62 3.72
CA ARG A 89 -7.26 17.66 2.71
C ARG A 89 -7.86 17.10 1.42
N ARG A 90 -7.62 15.82 1.08
CA ARG A 90 -8.18 15.18 -0.13
C ARG A 90 -9.71 15.10 -0.09
N ASP A 91 -10.28 14.83 1.07
CA ASP A 91 -11.74 14.78 1.27
C ASP A 91 -12.42 16.15 1.10
N ALA A 92 -11.69 17.26 1.28
CA ALA A 92 -12.23 18.59 1.04
C ALA A 92 -12.27 18.98 -0.46
N GLY A 93 -11.65 18.19 -1.34
CA GLY A 93 -11.56 18.43 -2.78
C GLY A 93 -12.43 17.51 -3.65
N ALA A 94 -13.23 16.63 -3.03
CA ALA A 94 -14.17 15.72 -3.70
C ALA A 94 -15.57 16.34 -3.82
#